data_AF-A0ABC8C2P0-F1
#
_entry.id   AF-A0ABC8C2P0-F1
#
_cell.length_a   1.000
_cell.length_b   1.000
_cell.length_c   1.000
_cell.angle_alpha   90.00
_cell.angle_beta   90.00
_cell.angle_gamma   90.00
#
_symmetry.space_group_name_H-M   'P 1'
#
loop_
_entity.id
_entity.type
_entity.pdbx_description
1 polymer ?
#
loop_
_entity_poly.entity_id
_entity_poly.type
_entity_poly.pdbx_seq_one_letter_code
_entity_poly.pdbx_strand_id
1 'polypeptide(L)'
;MHELSIAMAVVEQVDDALRERGAERVPVRSLTLRVGELSGVVPEALDFSFGVAAEGTVLADARLLIETVEGRARCGSCGRDTATGMPPDLWCGPCSRAMNLTGGRELEIARVVLDDVRPDDAGERHGDDDAPGVTGAQADAAADAPARDKEASHVPHR
;
A
#
# COMPACT_ATOMS: atom_id res chain seq x y z
N MET A 1 -1.81 -20.76 7.00
CA MET A 1 -1.53 -19.55 6.20
C MET A 1 -0.91 -18.51 7.12
N HIS A 2 0.37 -18.66 7.45
CA HIS A 2 1.08 -17.77 8.38
C HIS A 2 1.64 -16.54 7.62
N GLU A 3 2.09 -16.74 6.39
CA GLU A 3 2.68 -15.73 5.51
C GLU A 3 1.65 -14.78 4.93
N LEU A 4 0.44 -15.28 4.61
CA LEU A 4 -0.66 -14.42 4.15
C LEU A 4 -1.08 -13.41 5.22
N SER A 5 -1.18 -13.82 6.48
CA SER A 5 -1.49 -12.87 7.56
C SER A 5 -0.39 -11.83 7.76
N ILE A 6 0.88 -12.20 7.56
CA ILE A 6 2.00 -11.25 7.60
C ILE A 6 1.89 -10.26 6.45
N ALA A 7 1.68 -10.75 5.22
CA ALA A 7 1.54 -9.94 4.04
C ALA A 7 0.38 -8.93 4.15
N MET A 8 -0.79 -9.36 4.63
CA MET A 8 -1.93 -8.47 4.88
C MET A 8 -1.59 -7.37 5.89
N ALA A 9 -0.96 -7.72 7.02
CA ALA A 9 -0.57 -6.74 8.02
C ALA A 9 0.47 -5.74 7.50
N VAL A 10 1.37 -6.18 6.62
CA VAL A 10 2.35 -5.31 5.96
C VAL A 10 1.65 -4.34 5.00
N VAL A 11 0.75 -4.82 4.15
CA VAL A 11 -0.03 -3.97 3.22
C VAL A 11 -0.84 -2.92 3.99
N GLU A 12 -1.53 -3.32 5.06
CA GLU A 12 -2.29 -2.42 5.93
C GLU A 12 -1.41 -1.34 6.56
N GLN A 13 -0.26 -1.73 7.15
CA GLN A 13 0.69 -0.77 7.73
C GLN A 13 1.23 0.25 6.72
N VAL A 14 1.46 -0.17 5.47
CA VAL A 14 1.90 0.75 4.42
C VAL A 14 0.76 1.69 4.01
N ASP A 15 -0.47 1.18 3.81
CA ASP A 15 -1.63 2.01 3.46
C ASP A 15 -1.88 3.10 4.50
N ASP A 16 -1.86 2.72 5.79
CA ASP A 16 -2.02 3.66 6.90
C ASP A 16 -0.91 4.72 6.91
N ALA A 17 0.34 4.30 6.76
CA ALA A 17 1.48 5.23 6.72
C ALA A 17 1.42 6.21 5.53
N LEU A 18 0.85 5.79 4.39
CA LEU A 18 0.64 6.65 3.22
C LEU A 18 -0.53 7.61 3.44
N ARG A 19 -1.63 7.14 4.03
CA ARG A 19 -2.79 7.98 4.36
C ARG A 19 -2.40 9.09 5.34
N GLU A 20 -1.60 8.79 6.36
CA GLU A 20 -1.07 9.81 7.29
C GLU A 20 -0.23 10.90 6.59
N ARG A 21 0.35 10.57 5.43
CA ARG A 21 1.19 11.46 4.63
C ARG A 21 0.44 12.12 3.47
N GLY A 22 -0.85 11.83 3.30
CA GLY A 22 -1.65 12.31 2.16
C GLY A 22 -1.22 11.73 0.81
N ALA A 23 -0.63 10.53 0.81
CA ALA A 23 -0.11 9.84 -0.36
C ALA A 23 -0.89 8.55 -0.66
N GLU A 24 -2.10 8.38 -0.13
CA GLU A 24 -2.92 7.15 -0.23
C GLU A 24 -3.40 6.80 -1.66
N ARG A 25 -3.13 7.67 -2.64
CA ARG A 25 -3.43 7.45 -4.06
C ARG A 25 -2.18 7.26 -4.91
N VAL A 26 -0.99 7.42 -4.33
CA VAL A 26 0.27 7.31 -5.06
C VAL A 26 0.68 5.83 -5.11
N PRO A 27 0.89 5.24 -6.30
CA PRO A 27 1.34 3.85 -6.40
C PRO A 27 2.67 3.62 -5.71
N VAL A 28 2.82 2.47 -5.08
CA VAL A 28 4.09 2.02 -4.49
C VAL A 28 4.88 1.28 -5.56
N ARG A 29 6.09 1.76 -5.86
CA ARG A 29 7.02 1.11 -6.79
C ARG A 29 7.66 -0.14 -6.18
N SER A 30 8.10 -0.02 -4.93
CA SER A 30 8.77 -1.12 -4.23
C SER A 30 8.65 -1.01 -2.72
N LEU A 31 8.56 -2.17 -2.08
CA LEU A 31 8.56 -2.34 -0.64
C LEU A 31 9.78 -3.20 -0.26
N THR A 32 10.58 -2.73 0.69
CA THR A 32 11.70 -3.50 1.23
C THR A 32 11.37 -3.98 2.64
N LEU A 33 11.39 -5.29 2.83
CA LEU A 33 11.28 -5.93 4.14
C LEU A 33 12.64 -6.48 4.56
N ARG A 34 13.01 -6.25 5.82
CA ARG A 34 14.11 -6.98 6.45
C ARG A 34 13.55 -8.19 7.16
N VAL A 35 14.05 -9.36 6.78
CA VAL A 35 13.58 -10.67 7.27
C VAL A 35 14.77 -11.42 7.85
N GLY A 36 14.71 -11.71 9.15
CA GLY A 36 15.76 -12.43 9.85
C GLY A 36 15.74 -13.93 9.57
N GLU A 37 16.92 -14.56 9.52
CA GLU A 37 17.06 -16.02 9.29
C GLU A 37 16.33 -16.89 10.35
N LEU A 38 16.12 -16.34 11.55
CA LEU A 38 15.46 -16.98 12.69
C LEU A 38 14.02 -16.48 12.89
N SER A 39 13.48 -15.69 11.96
CA SER A 39 12.08 -15.21 11.99
C SER A 39 11.06 -16.33 11.79
N GLY A 40 11.48 -17.44 11.17
CA GLY A 40 10.60 -18.53 10.76
C GLY A 40 9.77 -18.23 9.51
N VAL A 41 9.99 -17.07 8.88
CA VAL A 41 9.31 -16.67 7.65
C VAL A 41 10.03 -17.26 6.44
N VAL A 42 9.26 -17.84 5.52
CA VAL A 42 9.77 -18.34 4.24
C VAL A 42 9.65 -17.22 3.19
N PRO A 43 10.77 -16.65 2.69
CA PRO A 43 10.75 -15.51 1.78
C PRO A 43 9.89 -15.71 0.54
N GLU A 44 9.98 -16.88 -0.09
CA GLU A 44 9.24 -17.19 -1.32
C GLU A 44 7.73 -17.29 -1.08
N ALA A 45 7.33 -17.83 0.07
CA ALA A 45 5.93 -17.91 0.45
C ALA A 45 5.38 -16.54 0.85
N LEU A 46 6.22 -15.68 1.47
CA LEU A 46 5.87 -14.30 1.76
C LEU A 46 5.69 -13.48 0.49
N ASP A 47 6.59 -13.61 -0.49
CA ASP A 47 6.51 -12.93 -1.79
C ASP A 47 5.21 -13.28 -2.53
N PHE A 48 4.89 -14.57 -2.63
CA PHE A 48 3.62 -15.01 -3.20
C PHE A 48 2.41 -14.43 -2.43
N SER A 49 2.45 -14.51 -1.11
CA SER A 49 1.37 -14.02 -0.25
C SER A 49 1.19 -12.51 -0.33
N PHE A 50 2.28 -11.76 -0.51
CA PHE A 50 2.28 -10.33 -0.72
C PHE A 50 1.55 -9.96 -2.00
N GLY A 51 1.81 -10.66 -3.11
CA GLY A 51 1.08 -10.45 -4.36
C GLY A 51 -0.44 -10.56 -4.18
N VAL A 52 -0.90 -11.63 -3.50
CA VAL A 52 -2.33 -11.84 -3.21
C VAL A 52 -2.89 -10.76 -2.28
N ALA A 53 -2.15 -10.38 -1.23
CA ALA A 53 -2.61 -9.38 -0.27
C ALA A 53 -2.64 -7.95 -0.84
N ALA A 54 -1.80 -7.67 -1.84
CA ALA A 54 -1.69 -6.36 -2.45
C ALA A 54 -2.76 -6.09 -3.53
N GLU A 55 -3.50 -7.12 -3.99
CA GLU A 55 -4.54 -6.97 -5.00
C GLU A 55 -5.57 -5.90 -4.63
N GLY A 56 -5.83 -4.97 -5.56
CA GLY A 56 -6.78 -3.87 -5.34
C GLY A 56 -6.28 -2.74 -4.44
N THR A 57 -4.99 -2.72 -4.06
CA THR A 57 -4.37 -1.66 -3.27
C THR A 57 -3.35 -0.85 -4.08
N VAL A 58 -2.82 0.24 -3.51
CA VAL A 58 -1.70 0.98 -4.11
C VAL A 58 -0.39 0.20 -4.20
N LEU A 59 -0.34 -1.01 -3.61
CA LEU A 59 0.80 -1.92 -3.68
C LEU A 59 0.66 -3.02 -4.75
N ALA A 60 -0.44 -3.06 -5.51
CA ALA A 60 -0.73 -4.16 -6.43
C ALA A 60 0.40 -4.47 -7.44
N ASP A 61 1.10 -3.43 -7.90
CA ASP A 61 2.22 -3.54 -8.84
C ASP A 61 3.60 -3.38 -8.17
N ALA A 62 3.63 -3.28 -6.83
CA ALA A 62 4.86 -3.05 -6.08
C ALA A 62 5.77 -4.29 -6.12
N ARG A 63 7.07 -4.07 -6.30
CA ARG A 63 8.05 -5.14 -6.11
C ARG A 63 8.36 -5.32 -4.62
N LEU A 64 8.19 -6.54 -4.11
CA LEU A 64 8.70 -6.90 -2.80
C LEU A 64 10.20 -7.21 -2.90
N LEU A 65 11.00 -6.53 -2.08
CA LEU A 65 12.43 -6.75 -1.93
C LEU A 65 12.68 -7.28 -0.52
N ILE A 66 13.34 -8.43 -0.40
CA ILE A 66 13.66 -9.04 0.89
C ILE A 66 15.15 -8.88 1.16
N GLU A 67 15.47 -8.20 2.25
CA GLU A 67 16.81 -8.10 2.81
C GLU A 67 16.94 -9.10 3.96
N THR A 68 17.68 -10.19 3.73
CA THR A 68 17.89 -11.19 4.77
C THR A 68 18.85 -10.68 5.84
N VAL A 69 18.48 -10.82 7.11
CA VAL A 69 19.31 -10.44 8.26
C VAL A 69 19.89 -11.69 8.92
N GLU A 70 21.22 -11.77 8.97
CA GLU A 70 21.95 -12.87 9.58
C GLU A 70 21.57 -13.04 11.07
N GLY A 71 21.37 -14.29 11.48
CA GLY A 71 21.28 -14.65 12.89
C GLY A 71 22.59 -14.35 13.60
N ARG A 72 22.60 -13.41 14.55
CA ARG A 72 23.80 -13.06 15.34
C ARG A 72 23.50 -13.11 16.82
N ALA A 73 24.48 -13.55 17.61
CA ALA A 73 24.39 -13.60 19.06
C ALA A 73 25.63 -13.00 19.72
N ARG A 74 25.43 -12.40 20.89
CA ARG A 74 26.47 -11.79 21.71
C ARG A 74 26.49 -12.36 23.13
N CYS A 75 27.67 -12.75 23.59
CA CYS A 75 27.87 -13.16 24.98
C CYS A 75 27.85 -11.93 25.90
N GLY A 76 26.93 -11.90 26.86
CA GLY A 76 26.85 -10.81 27.83
C GLY A 76 28.01 -10.74 28.84
N SER A 77 28.90 -11.75 28.88
CA SER A 77 30.05 -11.77 29.80
C SER A 77 31.36 -11.33 29.15
N CYS A 78 31.71 -11.88 27.98
CA CYS A 78 32.98 -11.58 27.31
C CYS A 78 32.82 -10.68 26.07
N GLY A 79 31.60 -10.34 25.68
CA GLY A 79 31.32 -9.46 24.53
C GLY A 79 31.51 -10.11 23.16
N ARG A 80 31.90 -11.39 23.10
CA ARG A 80 32.02 -12.13 21.83
C ARG A 80 30.71 -12.08 21.05
N ASP A 81 30.81 -11.78 19.77
CA ASP A 81 29.70 -11.62 18.84
C ASP A 81 29.93 -12.51 17.61
N THR A 82 29.00 -13.41 17.34
CA THR A 82 29.14 -14.45 16.32
C THR A 82 27.83 -14.65 15.58
N ALA A 83 27.93 -15.05 14.30
CA ALA A 83 26.80 -15.64 13.59
C ALA A 83 26.33 -16.90 14.32
N THR A 84 25.03 -17.15 14.34
CA THR A 84 24.45 -18.34 14.98
C THR A 84 24.62 -19.58 14.11
N GLY A 85 24.73 -19.41 12.79
CA GLY A 85 24.79 -20.52 11.84
C GLY A 85 23.48 -21.33 11.78
N MET A 86 23.54 -22.46 11.08
CA MET A 86 22.42 -23.39 10.90
C MET A 86 22.89 -24.84 11.17
N PRO A 87 22.42 -25.51 12.23
CA PRO A 87 21.44 -25.03 13.22
C PRO A 87 22.00 -23.89 14.10
N PRO A 88 21.14 -23.02 14.66
CA PRO A 88 21.58 -21.89 15.49
C PRO A 88 22.32 -22.34 16.76
N ASP A 89 23.57 -21.90 16.92
CA ASP A 89 24.35 -22.05 18.15
C ASP A 89 24.32 -20.75 18.96
N LEU A 90 23.76 -20.84 20.17
CA LEU A 90 23.67 -19.74 21.12
C LEU A 90 24.53 -20.00 22.36
N TRP A 91 25.59 -20.79 22.23
CA TRP A 91 26.48 -21.12 23.34
C TRP A 91 27.84 -20.44 23.20
N CYS A 92 28.25 -19.71 24.23
CA CYS A 92 29.59 -19.14 24.31
C CYS A 92 30.56 -20.17 24.88
N GLY A 93 31.30 -20.86 24.02
CA GLY A 93 32.36 -21.81 24.42
C GLY A 93 33.31 -21.30 25.52
N PRO A 94 33.90 -20.10 25.40
CA PRO A 94 34.85 -19.58 26.40
C PRO A 94 34.27 -19.29 27.79
N CYS A 95 32.97 -19.04 27.90
CA CYS A 95 32.33 -18.66 29.16
C CYS A 95 31.35 -19.72 29.66
N SER A 96 31.18 -20.81 28.91
CA SER A 96 30.22 -21.89 29.18
C SER A 96 28.84 -21.37 29.55
N ARG A 97 28.29 -20.49 28.72
CA ARG A 97 26.98 -19.85 28.98
C ARG A 97 26.22 -19.53 27.70
N ALA A 98 24.91 -19.37 27.83
CA ALA A 98 24.06 -18.91 26.75
C ALA A 98 24.41 -17.47 26.31
N MET A 99 24.31 -17.23 25.01
CA MET A 99 24.47 -15.94 24.35
C MET A 99 23.12 -15.28 24.14
N ASN A 100 23.11 -13.96 24.10
CA ASN A 100 21.92 -13.18 23.79
C ASN A 100 21.83 -13.01 22.28
N LEU A 101 20.68 -13.32 21.69
CA LEU A 101 20.47 -13.04 20.29
C LEU A 101 20.38 -11.52 20.05
N THR A 102 21.12 -11.05 19.05
CA THR A 102 21.22 -9.62 18.68
C THR A 102 20.78 -9.33 17.26
N GLY A 103 20.50 -10.35 16.45
CA GLY A 103 19.96 -10.22 15.09
C GLY A 103 19.40 -11.53 14.57
N GLY A 104 18.68 -11.47 13.45
CA GLY A 104 18.08 -12.62 12.78
C GLY A 104 16.61 -12.87 13.16
N ARG A 105 15.96 -11.96 13.90
CA ARG A 105 14.52 -12.07 14.23
C ARG A 105 13.67 -10.99 13.56
N GLU A 106 14.25 -10.27 12.63
CA GLU A 106 13.64 -9.14 11.97
C GLU A 106 12.45 -9.58 11.13
N LEU A 107 11.40 -8.77 11.18
CA LEU A 107 10.29 -8.76 10.24
C LEU A 107 9.77 -7.33 10.24
N GLU A 108 10.45 -6.47 9.48
CA GLU A 108 10.25 -5.02 9.53
C GLU A 108 10.18 -4.41 8.14
N ILE A 109 9.35 -3.37 7.98
CA ILE A 109 9.32 -2.54 6.78
C ILE A 109 10.51 -1.58 6.84
N ALA A 110 11.51 -1.83 6.01
CA ALA A 110 12.73 -1.03 5.97
C ALA A 110 12.62 0.19 5.05
N ARG A 111 11.88 0.04 3.94
CA ARG A 111 11.72 1.11 2.95
C ARG A 111 10.44 0.95 2.14
N VAL A 112 9.78 2.07 1.87
CA VAL A 112 8.71 2.19 0.88
C VAL A 112 9.13 3.22 -0.15
N VAL A 113 9.10 2.86 -1.43
CA VAL A 113 9.39 3.78 -2.54
C VAL A 113 8.10 3.98 -3.32
N LEU A 114 7.68 5.24 -3.41
CA LEU A 114 6.54 5.64 -4.22
C LEU A 114 6.97 5.87 -5.67
N ASP A 115 6.02 5.73 -6.60
CA ASP A 115 6.23 6.20 -7.96
C ASP A 115 6.27 7.73 -8.03
N ASP A 116 7.03 8.23 -9.00
CA ASP A 116 7.02 9.65 -9.33
C ASP A 116 5.66 10.01 -9.92
N VAL A 117 4.87 10.82 -9.20
CA VAL A 117 3.70 11.45 -9.79
C VAL A 117 4.20 12.47 -10.81
N ARG A 118 4.16 12.12 -12.10
CA ARG A 118 4.27 13.14 -13.15
C ARG A 118 2.99 13.99 -13.11
N PRO A 119 3.08 15.32 -13.00
CA PRO A 119 1.91 16.19 -12.90
C PRO A 119 1.07 16.29 -14.19
N ASP A 120 1.17 15.35 -15.13
CA ASP A 120 0.64 15.52 -16.50
C ASP A 120 -0.53 14.61 -16.88
N ASP A 121 -1.09 13.84 -15.93
CA ASP A 121 -2.37 13.15 -16.14
C ASP A 121 -3.57 14.00 -15.69
N ALA A 122 -3.43 15.33 -15.74
CA ALA A 122 -4.57 16.23 -15.86
C ALA A 122 -5.08 16.21 -17.32
N GLY A 123 -5.51 15.02 -17.76
CA GLY A 123 -6.18 14.82 -19.05
C GLY A 123 -7.46 15.65 -19.09
N GLU A 124 -7.33 16.83 -19.68
CA GLU A 124 -8.28 17.57 -20.51
C GLU A 124 -9.74 17.10 -20.41
N ARG A 125 -10.50 17.76 -19.52
CA ARG A 125 -11.93 17.94 -19.77
C ARG A 125 -12.07 18.93 -20.93
N HIS A 126 -12.05 18.42 -22.17
CA HIS A 126 -12.50 19.20 -23.32
C HIS A 126 -14.04 19.25 -23.29
N GLY A 127 -14.55 20.14 -22.44
CA GLY A 127 -15.91 20.63 -22.50
C GLY A 127 -15.88 22.00 -23.14
N ASP A 128 -15.91 22.04 -24.47
CA ASP A 128 -16.26 23.24 -25.22
C ASP A 128 -17.72 23.10 -25.68
N ASP A 129 -18.62 23.43 -24.75
CA ASP A 129 -19.94 23.97 -25.07
C ASP A 129 -19.72 25.41 -25.58
N ASP A 130 -19.55 25.59 -26.88
CA ASP A 130 -19.60 26.90 -27.52
C ASP A 130 -20.45 26.85 -28.79
N ALA A 131 -21.72 27.21 -28.63
CA ALA A 131 -22.57 27.78 -29.68
C ALA A 131 -22.88 29.22 -29.24
N PRO A 132 -22.81 30.23 -30.13
CA PRO A 132 -23.82 30.33 -31.18
C PRO A 132 -23.34 30.94 -32.52
N GLY A 133 -23.91 30.45 -33.63
CA GLY A 133 -23.74 31.03 -34.96
C GLY A 133 -25.01 30.86 -35.80
N VAL A 134 -25.72 31.96 -36.01
CA VAL A 134 -27.02 32.05 -36.71
C VAL A 134 -26.81 32.13 -38.23
N THR A 135 -27.55 31.36 -39.03
CA THR A 135 -28.20 31.81 -40.29
C THR A 135 -29.31 30.83 -40.67
N GLY A 136 -30.43 31.37 -41.14
CA GLY A 136 -31.73 30.69 -41.14
C GLY A 136 -32.10 29.89 -42.39
N ALA A 137 -33.19 29.15 -42.24
CA ALA A 137 -34.13 28.80 -43.30
C ALA A 137 -35.49 28.49 -42.66
N GLN A 138 -36.54 29.14 -43.17
CA GLN A 138 -37.94 29.04 -42.74
C GLN A 138 -38.59 27.72 -43.20
N ALA A 139 -39.54 27.20 -42.43
CA ALA A 139 -40.93 26.97 -42.86
C ALA A 139 -41.77 26.24 -41.78
N ASP A 140 -42.84 26.91 -41.38
CA ASP A 140 -44.21 26.43 -41.15
C ASP A 140 -44.51 25.29 -40.15
N ALA A 141 -45.23 25.61 -39.07
CA ALA A 141 -46.68 25.31 -38.92
C ALA A 141 -47.15 25.27 -37.45
N ALA A 142 -48.03 26.23 -37.13
CA ALA A 142 -49.30 26.15 -36.38
C ALA A 142 -49.43 25.55 -34.95
N ALA A 143 -50.26 26.30 -34.18
CA ALA A 143 -51.17 25.89 -33.09
C ALA A 143 -50.52 25.61 -31.71
N ASP A 144 -51.05 26.00 -30.56
CA ASP A 144 -52.18 26.83 -30.12
C ASP A 144 -51.93 27.06 -28.61
N ALA A 145 -52.44 28.15 -28.05
CA ALA A 145 -52.47 28.42 -26.60
C ALA A 145 -53.62 27.59 -25.95
N PRO A 146 -53.90 27.62 -24.61
CA PRO A 146 -53.40 28.55 -23.60
C PRO A 146 -53.09 27.96 -22.20
N ALA A 147 -52.64 28.88 -21.36
CA ALA A 147 -52.39 28.83 -19.93
C ALA A 147 -53.44 28.13 -19.05
N ARG A 148 -53.00 27.70 -17.85
CA ARG A 148 -53.77 27.84 -16.61
C ARG A 148 -52.89 27.75 -15.36
N ASP A 149 -53.06 28.78 -14.54
CA ASP A 149 -52.65 28.92 -13.14
C ASP A 149 -53.18 27.80 -12.23
N LYS A 150 -52.42 27.52 -11.17
CA LYS A 150 -52.79 27.60 -9.73
C LYS A 150 -51.78 26.80 -8.92
N GLU A 151 -50.94 27.46 -8.13
CA GLU A 151 -51.19 27.81 -6.72
C GLU A 151 -51.42 26.62 -5.77
N ALA A 152 -50.54 26.60 -4.77
CA ALA A 152 -50.77 26.29 -3.37
C ALA A 152 -50.75 24.81 -2.90
N SER A 153 -49.82 24.58 -1.96
CA SER A 153 -50.14 24.28 -0.55
C SER A 153 -49.58 22.95 -0.01
N HIS A 154 -49.08 23.06 1.22
CA HIS A 154 -48.93 22.04 2.27
C HIS A 154 -47.76 21.04 2.14
N VAL A 155 -46.66 21.17 2.90
CA VAL A 155 -46.43 20.99 4.38
C VAL A 155 -46.41 19.49 4.79
N PRO A 156 -45.47 19.05 5.65
CA PRO A 156 -44.97 17.68 5.68
C PRO A 156 -45.53 16.81 6.83
N HIS A 157 -45.39 15.50 6.68
CA HIS A 157 -45.48 14.46 7.71
C HIS A 157 -44.50 13.35 7.26
N ARG A 158 -43.65 12.72 8.07
CA ARG A 158 -43.47 12.64 9.52
C ARG A 158 -42.09 12.00 9.75
#